data_AF-E6UFZ5-F1
#
_entry.id   AF-E6UFZ5-F1
#
_cell.length_a   1.000
_cell.length_b   1.000
_cell.length_c   1.000
_cell.angle_alpha   90.00
_cell.angle_beta   90.00
_cell.angle_gamma   90.00
#
_symmetry.space_group_name_H-M   'P 1'
#
loop_
_entity.id
_entity.type
_entity.pdbx_description
1 polymer ?
#
loop_
_entity_poly.entity_id
_entity_poly.type
_entity_poly.pdbx_seq_one_letter_code
_entity_poly.pdbx_strand_id
1 'polypeptide(L)'
;MNKLIMTAVSLICACSISAYADGASAAKGDVNGDGAVTITDVSKIAAHIKTKKMIQGESLQNADVNYDGKVNISDLSLTAAYIKGKKTFPDDPRIADETFKGYDAFLMFADGSMNWGNWNGQGYYSAPSFGDDADITNDGVYSVSITKKSITAKDDTGTNPSLLYGSDGSLLPAKGCTMLCVDITGLLDGTLAADGSELEGFLKSGNDANVNKHVKGKFRGDELNVTVTGIAIDGNYIEFDPSKIRYGNLDEEDNCYRICIADLLSGSAEDAAIDTGNLSFKNSITVEFSISGIDKNEHTSYDDIFG
;
A
#
# COMPACT_ATOMS: atom_id res chain seq x y z
N MET A 1 -35.87 -2.69 -65.77
CA MET A 1 -35.54 -1.35 -66.34
C MET A 1 -35.67 -0.37 -65.17
N ASN A 2 -34.66 0.30 -64.65
CA ASN A 2 -33.45 0.89 -65.22
C ASN A 2 -32.22 0.61 -64.36
N LYS A 3 -31.08 0.42 -65.05
CA LYS A 3 -29.75 0.68 -64.50
C LYS A 3 -29.56 2.19 -64.43
N LEU A 4 -29.04 2.72 -63.32
CA LEU A 4 -28.23 3.94 -63.36
C LEU A 4 -27.02 3.77 -62.45
N ILE A 5 -25.86 3.94 -63.06
CA ILE A 5 -24.51 3.94 -62.50
C ILE A 5 -24.18 5.39 -62.09
N MET A 6 -23.12 5.55 -61.28
CA MET A 6 -22.44 6.79 -60.81
C MET A 6 -22.93 7.22 -59.42
N THR A 7 -22.09 7.48 -58.41
CA THR A 7 -20.65 7.77 -58.39
C THR A 7 -20.14 7.53 -56.97
N ALA A 8 -18.92 7.01 -56.84
CA ALA A 8 -18.22 6.92 -55.56
C ALA A 8 -17.90 8.33 -55.03
N VAL A 9 -18.33 8.63 -53.80
CA VAL A 9 -17.70 9.65 -52.95
C VAL A 9 -17.23 8.95 -51.70
N SER A 10 -15.93 8.71 -51.66
CA SER A 10 -15.18 8.30 -50.48
C SER A 10 -15.31 9.39 -49.42
N LEU A 11 -16.03 9.12 -48.35
CA LEU A 11 -15.87 9.84 -47.08
C LEU A 11 -15.39 8.82 -46.04
N ILE A 12 -14.09 8.60 -46.04
CA ILE A 12 -13.40 8.01 -44.89
C ILE A 12 -13.58 9.03 -43.76
N CYS A 13 -14.60 8.84 -42.94
CA CYS A 13 -14.66 9.48 -41.64
C CYS A 13 -13.61 8.76 -40.80
N ALA A 14 -12.38 9.26 -40.86
CA ALA A 14 -11.38 8.98 -39.85
C ALA A 14 -11.89 9.60 -38.55
N CYS A 15 -12.73 8.86 -37.82
CA CYS A 15 -12.84 9.05 -36.40
C CYS A 15 -11.46 8.70 -35.84
N SER A 16 -10.66 9.74 -35.66
CA SER A 16 -9.48 9.71 -34.82
C SER A 16 -9.89 9.03 -33.52
N ILE A 17 -9.37 7.83 -33.32
CA ILE A 17 -9.24 7.29 -31.97
C ILE A 17 -8.31 8.28 -31.29
N SER A 18 -8.90 9.24 -30.59
CA SER A 18 -8.19 9.94 -29.53
C SER A 18 -7.85 8.86 -28.53
N ALA A 19 -6.63 8.34 -28.62
CA ALA A 19 -6.04 7.62 -27.51
C ALA A 19 -6.23 8.53 -26.29
N TYR A 20 -7.11 8.14 -25.38
CA TYR A 20 -7.08 8.68 -24.04
C TYR A 20 -5.73 8.23 -23.50
N ALA A 21 -4.80 9.19 -23.47
CA ALA A 21 -3.58 9.03 -22.73
C ALA A 21 -3.99 8.73 -21.29
N ASP A 22 -3.54 7.56 -20.89
CA ASP A 22 -3.39 7.04 -19.55
C ASP A 22 -3.03 8.14 -18.51
N GLY A 23 -3.58 7.98 -17.31
CA GLY A 23 -3.38 8.75 -16.07
C GLY A 23 -2.62 10.08 -16.16
N ALA A 24 -3.34 11.21 -16.19
CA ALA A 24 -2.79 12.47 -15.69
C ALA A 24 -2.75 12.42 -14.15
N SER A 25 -1.79 11.65 -13.62
CA SER A 25 -1.27 11.85 -12.27
C SER A 25 -0.82 13.31 -12.17
N ALA A 26 -1.09 13.96 -11.03
CA ALA A 26 -0.64 15.32 -10.76
C ALA A 26 0.87 15.42 -11.06
N ALA A 27 1.23 16.19 -12.10
CA ALA A 27 2.60 16.14 -12.61
C ALA A 27 3.56 16.83 -11.63
N LYS A 28 4.31 16.03 -10.88
CA LYS A 28 5.38 16.48 -10.00
C LYS A 28 6.25 17.55 -10.67
N GLY A 29 6.48 18.68 -9.99
CA GLY A 29 7.24 19.81 -10.52
C GLY A 29 6.44 20.78 -11.40
N ASP A 30 5.21 20.44 -11.80
CA ASP A 30 4.27 21.33 -12.48
C ASP A 30 3.52 22.18 -11.45
N VAL A 31 4.11 23.32 -11.10
CA VAL A 31 3.60 24.22 -10.06
C VAL A 31 2.50 25.12 -10.63
N ASN A 32 2.31 25.13 -11.95
CA ASN A 32 1.29 25.96 -12.59
C ASN A 32 0.08 25.21 -13.14
N GLY A 33 0.13 23.88 -13.17
CA GLY A 33 -0.93 23.01 -13.66
C GLY A 33 -1.13 23.09 -15.16
N ASP A 34 -0.11 23.49 -15.94
CA ASP A 34 -0.19 23.60 -17.40
C ASP A 34 0.20 22.30 -18.13
N GLY A 35 0.58 21.26 -17.37
CA GLY A 35 0.98 19.94 -17.86
C GLY A 35 2.46 19.83 -18.22
N ALA A 36 3.28 20.86 -17.97
CA ALA A 36 4.70 20.84 -18.29
C ALA A 36 5.59 21.47 -17.20
N VAL A 37 6.68 20.80 -16.85
CA VAL A 37 7.69 21.35 -15.92
C VAL A 37 8.65 22.26 -16.66
N THR A 38 8.54 23.57 -16.43
CA THR A 38 9.28 24.60 -17.17
C THR A 38 9.89 25.67 -16.25
N ILE A 39 10.58 26.67 -16.84
CA ILE A 39 11.14 27.81 -16.09
C ILE A 39 10.05 28.64 -15.39
N THR A 40 8.80 28.53 -15.84
CA THR A 40 7.64 29.17 -15.22
C THR A 40 7.41 28.62 -13.81
N ASP A 41 7.62 27.32 -13.60
CA ASP A 41 7.46 26.65 -12.31
C ASP A 41 8.56 27.05 -11.33
N VAL A 42 9.81 27.09 -11.80
CA VAL A 42 10.94 27.65 -11.03
C VAL A 42 10.65 29.07 -10.57
N SER A 43 10.04 29.89 -11.43
CA SER A 43 9.67 31.27 -11.10
C SER A 43 8.58 31.34 -10.02
N LYS A 44 7.62 30.40 -10.02
CA LYS A 44 6.59 30.29 -8.99
C LYS A 44 7.17 29.84 -7.65
N ILE A 45 8.01 28.80 -7.63
CA ILE A 45 8.72 28.34 -6.43
C ILE A 45 9.55 29.50 -5.85
N ALA A 46 10.28 30.23 -6.68
CA ALA A 46 11.07 31.39 -6.25
C ALA A 46 10.21 32.51 -5.64
N ALA A 47 9.02 32.76 -6.18
CA ALA A 47 8.09 33.76 -5.67
C ALA A 47 7.48 33.36 -4.31
N HIS A 48 7.24 32.06 -4.12
CA HIS A 48 6.80 31.49 -2.85
C HIS A 48 7.86 31.62 -1.75
N ILE A 49 9.10 31.20 -2.04
CA ILE A 49 10.23 31.31 -1.10
C ILE A 49 10.46 32.76 -0.67
N LYS A 50 10.29 33.71 -1.60
CA LYS A 50 10.43 35.15 -1.33
C LYS A 50 9.19 35.78 -0.70
N THR A 51 8.19 34.98 -0.32
CA THR A 51 6.89 35.39 0.25
C THR A 51 6.13 36.44 -0.57
N LYS A 52 6.43 36.56 -1.87
CA LYS A 52 5.81 37.52 -2.78
C LYS A 52 4.49 37.01 -3.35
N LYS A 53 4.38 35.69 -3.55
CA LYS A 53 3.17 35.03 -4.02
C LYS A 53 3.14 33.61 -3.45
N MET A 54 2.26 33.39 -2.49
CA MET A 54 2.14 32.08 -1.84
C MET A 54 1.47 31.09 -2.79
N ILE A 55 2.09 29.91 -2.94
CA ILE A 55 1.47 28.74 -3.56
C ILE A 55 0.48 28.15 -2.56
N GLN A 56 -0.62 27.59 -3.05
CA GLN A 56 -1.69 27.00 -2.25
C GLN A 56 -2.20 25.72 -2.90
N GLY A 57 -2.87 24.86 -2.11
CA GLY A 57 -3.49 23.63 -2.59
C GLY A 57 -2.49 22.64 -3.19
N GLU A 58 -2.92 21.89 -4.20
CA GLU A 58 -2.13 20.86 -4.89
C GLU A 58 -0.81 21.38 -5.45
N SER A 59 -0.73 22.66 -5.83
CA SER A 59 0.53 23.26 -6.30
C SER A 59 1.63 23.29 -5.24
N LEU A 60 1.32 23.23 -3.94
CA LEU A 60 2.34 23.04 -2.89
C LEU A 60 2.96 21.66 -2.95
N GLN A 61 2.16 20.64 -3.23
CA GLN A 61 2.61 19.25 -3.35
C GLN A 61 3.46 19.06 -4.60
N ASN A 62 3.11 19.73 -5.72
CA ASN A 62 3.91 19.70 -6.94
C ASN A 62 5.23 20.47 -6.80
N ALA A 63 5.25 21.50 -5.94
CA ALA A 63 6.43 22.34 -5.72
C ALA A 63 7.46 21.72 -4.76
N ASP A 64 7.03 20.82 -3.88
CA ASP A 64 7.88 20.02 -3.00
C ASP A 64 8.39 18.79 -3.78
N VAL A 65 9.43 19.01 -4.60
CA VAL A 65 9.91 18.01 -5.55
C VAL A 65 10.88 17.01 -4.93
N ASN A 66 11.39 17.29 -3.73
CA ASN A 66 12.23 16.39 -2.96
C ASN A 66 11.51 15.73 -1.78
N TYR A 67 10.25 16.11 -1.52
CA TYR A 67 9.36 15.55 -0.49
C TYR A 67 9.86 15.71 0.94
N ASP A 68 10.59 16.78 1.21
CA ASP A 68 11.01 17.08 2.58
C ASP A 68 9.92 17.81 3.41
N GLY A 69 8.72 17.97 2.82
CA GLY A 69 7.57 18.64 3.40
C GLY A 69 7.68 20.17 3.38
N LYS A 70 8.70 20.75 2.73
CA LYS A 70 8.98 22.19 2.73
C LYS A 70 9.41 22.68 1.36
N VAL A 71 8.59 23.50 0.72
CA VAL A 71 8.98 24.19 -0.51
C VAL A 71 10.07 25.25 -0.24
N ASN A 72 11.31 24.93 -0.60
CA ASN A 72 12.48 25.75 -0.29
C ASN A 72 13.51 25.80 -1.44
N ILE A 73 14.72 26.31 -1.17
CA ILE A 73 15.77 26.49 -2.20
C ILE A 73 16.23 25.15 -2.81
N SER A 74 16.07 24.06 -2.07
CA SER A 74 16.37 22.69 -2.51
C SER A 74 15.47 22.30 -3.67
N ASP A 75 14.16 22.54 -3.56
CA ASP A 75 13.17 22.29 -4.60
C ASP A 75 13.40 23.13 -5.85
N LEU A 76 13.68 24.42 -5.64
CA LEU A 76 14.00 25.35 -6.72
C LEU A 76 15.21 24.86 -7.51
N SER A 77 16.26 24.45 -6.80
CA SER A 77 17.51 23.98 -7.40
C SER A 77 17.32 22.65 -8.13
N LEU A 78 16.53 21.74 -7.56
CA LEU A 78 16.24 20.44 -8.16
C LEU A 78 15.38 20.60 -9.42
N THR A 79 14.32 21.43 -9.38
CA THR A 79 13.47 21.75 -10.53
C THR A 79 14.28 22.39 -11.66
N ALA A 80 15.18 23.32 -11.34
CA ALA A 80 16.07 23.93 -12.33
C ALA A 80 17.07 22.93 -12.94
N ALA A 81 17.53 21.94 -12.17
CA ALA A 81 18.39 20.87 -12.66
C ALA A 81 17.63 19.87 -13.55
N TYR A 82 16.37 19.58 -13.21
CA TYR A 82 15.45 18.74 -13.98
C TYR A 82 15.20 19.32 -15.37
N ILE A 83 14.82 20.60 -15.45
CA ILE A 83 14.59 21.31 -16.73
C ILE A 83 15.85 21.29 -17.63
N LYS A 84 17.04 21.27 -17.02
CA LYS A 84 18.33 21.18 -17.72
C LYS A 84 18.75 19.76 -18.08
N GLY A 85 17.94 18.75 -17.76
CA GLY A 85 18.25 17.33 -17.95
C GLY A 85 19.47 16.85 -17.16
N LYS A 86 19.81 17.52 -16.04
CA LYS A 86 20.99 17.20 -15.23
C LYS A 86 20.68 16.27 -14.06
N LYS A 87 19.43 16.25 -13.62
CA LYS A 87 18.92 15.37 -12.56
C LYS A 87 17.50 14.97 -12.91
N THR A 88 17.07 13.81 -12.46
CA THR A 88 15.65 13.46 -12.35
C THR A 88 15.16 13.90 -10.97
N PHE A 89 13.84 14.00 -10.81
CA PHE A 89 13.28 14.05 -9.47
C PHE A 89 13.43 12.68 -8.79
N PRO A 90 13.55 12.62 -7.45
CA PRO A 90 13.43 11.35 -6.73
C PRO A 90 12.05 10.75 -6.96
N ASP A 91 11.87 9.46 -6.70
CA ASP A 91 10.54 8.85 -6.71
C ASP A 91 9.68 9.46 -5.59
N ASP A 92 8.36 9.51 -5.78
CA ASP A 92 7.45 10.01 -4.74
C ASP A 92 7.34 9.01 -3.60
N PRO A 93 7.89 9.29 -2.41
CA PRO A 93 7.73 8.40 -1.25
C PRO A 93 6.28 8.41 -0.73
N ARG A 94 5.43 9.32 -1.23
CA ARG A 94 3.99 9.39 -0.92
C ARG A 94 3.13 8.62 -1.91
N ILE A 95 3.69 8.29 -3.06
CA ILE A 95 3.06 7.28 -3.89
C ILE A 95 3.48 5.97 -3.25
N ALA A 96 2.51 5.27 -2.64
CA ALA A 96 2.57 3.84 -2.38
C ALA A 96 3.28 3.22 -3.56
N ASP A 97 4.47 2.63 -3.35
CA ASP A 97 5.37 2.22 -4.43
C ASP A 97 4.54 1.73 -5.63
N GLU A 98 4.48 2.47 -6.75
CA GLU A 98 3.64 2.07 -7.90
C GLU A 98 4.09 0.71 -8.47
N THR A 99 5.15 0.12 -7.91
CA THR A 99 5.57 -1.24 -8.14
C THR A 99 4.83 -2.30 -7.33
N PHE A 100 3.99 -1.95 -6.33
CA PHE A 100 3.10 -2.90 -5.65
C PHE A 100 2.18 -3.54 -6.70
N LYS A 101 2.43 -4.81 -6.98
CA LYS A 101 1.61 -5.61 -7.88
C LYS A 101 0.63 -6.43 -7.05
N GLY A 102 -0.65 -6.42 -7.44
CA GLY A 102 -1.67 -7.19 -6.73
C GLY A 102 -2.02 -6.58 -5.38
N TYR A 103 -2.17 -7.39 -4.33
CA TYR A 103 -2.67 -6.97 -3.01
C TYR A 103 -1.52 -6.80 -2.01
N ASP A 104 -1.54 -5.71 -1.23
CA ASP A 104 -0.52 -5.40 -0.22
C ASP A 104 -0.75 -6.22 1.06
N ALA A 105 0.09 -7.23 1.27
CA ALA A 105 0.16 -7.99 2.51
C ALA A 105 1.23 -7.42 3.43
N PHE A 106 0.86 -7.06 4.66
CA PHE A 106 1.77 -6.45 5.63
C PHE A 106 1.60 -7.06 7.02
N LEU A 107 2.62 -6.89 7.87
CA LEU A 107 2.57 -7.36 9.25
C LEU A 107 1.98 -6.29 10.17
N MET A 108 0.76 -6.52 10.66
CA MET A 108 0.16 -5.72 11.72
C MET A 108 0.72 -6.16 13.07
N PHE A 109 1.31 -5.24 13.81
CA PHE A 109 2.05 -5.54 15.04
C PHE A 109 1.86 -4.47 16.11
N ALA A 110 1.84 -4.88 17.38
CA ALA A 110 2.02 -3.97 18.50
C ALA A 110 2.89 -4.64 19.57
N ASP A 111 3.88 -3.91 20.09
CA ASP A 111 4.69 -4.44 21.19
C ASP A 111 3.83 -4.71 22.44
N GLY A 112 4.32 -5.55 23.36
CA GLY A 112 3.53 -6.01 24.50
C GLY A 112 3.14 -4.93 25.51
N SER A 113 3.70 -3.72 25.38
CA SER A 113 3.36 -2.56 26.21
C SER A 113 2.61 -1.47 25.43
N MET A 114 2.27 -1.74 24.16
CA MET A 114 1.69 -0.80 23.22
C MET A 114 2.45 0.54 23.10
N ASN A 115 3.77 0.52 23.27
CA ASN A 115 4.57 1.73 23.06
C ASN A 115 4.52 2.11 21.58
N TRP A 116 4.72 1.12 20.71
CA TRP A 116 4.69 1.29 19.27
C TRP A 116 4.06 0.08 18.58
N GLY A 117 3.63 0.31 17.35
CA GLY A 117 3.08 -0.73 16.48
C GLY A 117 3.09 -0.32 15.01
N ASN A 118 2.77 -1.29 14.16
CA ASN A 118 2.48 -1.11 12.75
C ASN A 118 1.01 -1.48 12.50
N TRP A 119 0.26 -0.61 11.83
CA TRP A 119 -1.19 -0.77 11.58
C TRP A 119 -1.55 -0.72 10.10
N ASN A 120 -0.58 -0.44 9.23
CA ASN A 120 -0.81 -0.26 7.81
C ASN A 120 0.38 -0.84 7.03
N GLY A 121 0.11 -1.29 5.81
CA GLY A 121 1.14 -1.62 4.83
C GLY A 121 1.68 -0.37 4.14
N GLN A 122 2.83 -0.52 3.49
CA GLN A 122 3.52 0.50 2.72
C GLN A 122 2.71 0.97 1.51
N GLY A 123 1.64 0.24 1.13
CA GLY A 123 0.64 0.69 0.18
C GLY A 123 -0.25 1.83 0.67
N TYR A 124 -0.31 2.12 1.98
CA TYR A 124 -1.29 3.07 2.54
C TYR A 124 -0.68 4.45 2.88
N TYR A 125 -0.78 5.38 1.94
CA TYR A 125 -0.19 6.74 1.99
C TYR A 125 -0.51 7.57 3.25
N SER A 126 -1.67 7.39 3.87
CA SER A 126 -2.13 8.35 4.89
C SER A 126 -1.70 8.05 6.33
N ALA A 127 -0.90 7.00 6.55
CA ALA A 127 -0.43 6.64 7.88
C ALA A 127 0.97 5.99 7.84
N PRO A 128 1.75 6.10 8.93
CA PRO A 128 3.03 5.39 9.04
C PRO A 128 2.85 3.89 8.86
N SER A 129 3.78 3.31 8.11
CA SER A 129 3.84 1.90 7.77
C SER A 129 5.26 1.39 7.93
N PHE A 130 5.44 0.28 8.64
CA PHE A 130 6.74 -0.30 8.90
C PHE A 130 6.74 -1.77 8.53
N GLY A 131 7.64 -2.18 7.65
CA GLY A 131 7.77 -3.57 7.29
C GLY A 131 8.57 -3.76 6.02
N ASP A 132 8.84 -5.02 5.70
CA ASP A 132 9.00 -5.47 4.33
C ASP A 132 7.71 -6.25 4.01
N ASP A 133 6.88 -5.65 3.17
CA ASP A 133 5.55 -6.16 2.79
C ASP A 133 5.65 -7.10 1.58
N ALA A 134 4.53 -7.73 1.18
CA ALA A 134 4.48 -8.68 0.08
C ALA A 134 3.35 -8.40 -0.92
N ASP A 135 3.70 -8.47 -2.19
CA ASP A 135 2.82 -8.34 -3.36
C ASP A 135 2.10 -9.66 -3.66
N ILE A 136 0.86 -9.81 -3.21
CA ILE A 136 0.07 -11.01 -3.50
C ILE A 136 -0.53 -10.89 -4.90
N THR A 137 0.04 -11.63 -5.84
CA THR A 137 -0.31 -11.56 -7.28
C THR A 137 -0.88 -12.86 -7.83
N ASN A 138 -0.64 -13.99 -7.16
CA ASN A 138 -1.06 -15.31 -7.58
C ASN A 138 -1.12 -16.27 -6.38
N ASP A 139 -1.47 -17.52 -6.65
CA ASP A 139 -1.31 -18.59 -5.68
C ASP A 139 0.19 -18.80 -5.38
N GLY A 140 0.57 -18.86 -4.09
CA GLY A 140 1.98 -18.91 -3.74
C GLY A 140 2.28 -18.93 -2.25
N VAL A 141 3.57 -18.82 -1.96
CA VAL A 141 4.11 -18.66 -0.60
C VAL A 141 4.77 -17.29 -0.51
N TYR A 142 4.41 -16.55 0.52
CA TYR A 142 4.83 -15.18 0.74
C TYR A 142 5.37 -15.01 2.16
N SER A 143 6.14 -13.96 2.36
CA SER A 143 6.68 -13.58 3.66
C SER A 143 6.53 -12.09 3.86
N VAL A 144 6.04 -11.70 5.03
CA VAL A 144 6.00 -10.31 5.49
C VAL A 144 6.83 -10.18 6.75
N SER A 145 7.43 -9.02 6.99
CA SER A 145 8.25 -8.85 8.17
C SER A 145 8.26 -7.44 8.70
N ILE A 146 8.53 -7.28 9.99
CA ILE A 146 9.00 -6.02 10.55
C ILE A 146 10.48 -6.16 10.82
N THR A 147 11.28 -5.21 10.32
CA THR A 147 12.72 -5.21 10.49
C THR A 147 13.19 -3.98 11.25
N LYS A 148 14.34 -4.08 11.90
CA LYS A 148 15.02 -2.94 12.52
C LYS A 148 15.22 -1.81 11.52
N LYS A 149 15.54 -2.15 10.26
CA LYS A 149 15.72 -1.17 9.20
C LYS A 149 14.40 -0.45 8.90
N SER A 150 13.29 -1.16 8.77
CA SER A 150 12.00 -0.56 8.43
C SER A 150 11.51 0.40 9.53
N ILE A 151 11.62 0.02 10.82
CA ILE A 151 11.13 0.86 11.92
C ILE A 151 12.03 2.08 12.22
N THR A 152 13.32 2.01 11.85
CA THR A 152 14.27 3.12 12.01
C THR A 152 14.43 3.96 10.75
N ALA A 153 13.78 3.56 9.65
CA ALA A 153 13.75 4.37 8.44
C ALA A 153 13.12 5.73 8.76
N LYS A 154 13.66 6.76 8.12
CA LYS A 154 13.09 8.09 8.15
C LYS A 154 12.27 8.21 6.88
N ASP A 155 10.95 8.22 7.02
CA ASP A 155 10.04 8.57 5.94
C ASP A 155 9.62 10.04 6.06
N ASP A 156 8.76 10.49 5.16
CA ASP A 156 8.23 11.86 5.12
C ASP A 156 7.34 12.19 6.32
N THR A 157 6.80 11.19 7.00
CA THR A 157 6.03 11.32 8.25
C THR A 157 6.95 11.44 9.48
N GLY A 158 8.24 11.10 9.32
CA GLY A 158 9.29 11.28 10.31
C GLY A 158 9.96 9.97 10.71
N THR A 159 10.57 9.95 11.89
CA THR A 159 11.03 8.71 12.54
C THR A 159 9.91 8.19 13.42
N ASN A 160 9.76 6.87 13.58
CA ASN A 160 8.85 6.29 14.56
C ASN A 160 9.13 6.86 15.97
N PRO A 161 8.27 7.75 16.51
CA PRO A 161 8.56 8.51 17.71
C PRO A 161 8.44 7.67 18.98
N SER A 162 7.86 6.48 18.86
CA SER A 162 7.56 5.58 19.95
C SER A 162 8.63 4.52 20.19
N LEU A 163 9.72 4.53 19.41
CA LEU A 163 10.83 3.62 19.62
C LEU A 163 11.56 3.90 20.93
N LEU A 164 11.92 2.82 21.62
CA LEU A 164 12.65 2.89 22.88
C LEU A 164 14.15 2.76 22.65
N TYR A 165 14.93 3.64 23.29
CA TYR A 165 16.38 3.66 23.19
C TYR A 165 17.03 3.50 24.58
N GLY A 166 18.15 2.79 24.63
CA GLY A 166 18.99 2.69 25.81
C GLY A 166 19.74 4.00 26.08
N SER A 167 20.35 4.10 27.26
CA SER A 167 21.16 5.26 27.65
C SER A 167 22.37 5.52 26.75
N ASP A 168 22.82 4.50 26.01
CA ASP A 168 23.90 4.57 25.03
C ASP A 168 23.42 4.94 23.61
N GLY A 169 22.12 5.23 23.45
CA GLY A 169 21.48 5.54 22.18
C GLY A 169 21.20 4.32 21.29
N SER A 170 21.43 3.09 21.79
CA SER A 170 21.08 1.88 21.05
C SER A 170 19.56 1.64 21.08
N LEU A 171 18.99 1.18 19.95
CA LEU A 171 17.59 0.77 19.89
C LEU A 171 17.39 -0.46 20.78
N LEU A 172 16.42 -0.39 21.69
CA LEU A 172 16.01 -1.53 22.51
C LEU A 172 15.17 -2.51 21.68
N PRO A 173 15.27 -3.82 21.93
CA PRO A 173 14.42 -4.79 21.23
C PRO A 173 12.94 -4.56 21.61
N ALA A 174 12.05 -4.88 20.66
CA ALA A 174 10.64 -5.01 20.99
C ALA A 174 10.47 -6.15 22.02
N LYS A 175 9.59 -5.95 23.01
CA LYS A 175 9.33 -6.94 24.06
C LYS A 175 7.85 -7.21 24.17
N GLY A 176 7.52 -8.49 24.21
CA GLY A 176 6.18 -8.99 24.15
C GLY A 176 5.45 -8.59 22.88
N CYS A 177 4.19 -9.02 22.78
CA CYS A 177 3.33 -8.73 21.65
C CYS A 177 1.88 -8.60 22.12
N THR A 178 1.21 -7.50 21.79
CA THR A 178 -0.25 -7.35 21.99
C THR A 178 -1.02 -7.70 20.72
N MET A 179 -0.42 -7.46 19.55
CA MET A 179 -1.01 -7.75 18.25
C MET A 179 0.05 -8.33 17.32
N LEU A 180 -0.25 -9.46 16.67
CA LEU A 180 0.52 -10.02 15.58
C LEU A 180 -0.44 -10.64 14.56
N CYS A 181 -0.65 -9.94 13.46
CA CYS A 181 -1.47 -10.39 12.35
C CYS A 181 -0.76 -10.10 11.03
N VAL A 182 -1.16 -10.80 9.98
CA VAL A 182 -0.92 -10.36 8.60
C VAL A 182 -2.24 -9.88 8.04
N ASP A 183 -2.27 -8.67 7.52
CA ASP A 183 -3.42 -8.14 6.79
C ASP A 183 -3.07 -8.07 5.32
N ILE A 184 -3.98 -8.57 4.48
CA ILE A 184 -3.88 -8.46 3.02
C ILE A 184 -4.94 -7.47 2.56
N THR A 185 -4.51 -6.24 2.29
CA THR A 185 -5.39 -5.12 1.92
C THR A 185 -6.03 -5.35 0.57
N GLY A 186 -7.31 -4.99 0.41
CA GLY A 186 -7.94 -4.97 -0.90
C GLY A 186 -8.48 -6.29 -1.40
N LEU A 187 -8.21 -7.38 -0.68
CA LEU A 187 -8.48 -8.71 -1.19
C LEU A 187 -9.98 -9.02 -1.17
N LEU A 188 -10.66 -8.67 -0.08
CA LEU A 188 -12.03 -9.11 0.18
C LEU A 188 -13.10 -8.19 -0.43
N ASP A 189 -14.18 -8.80 -0.88
CA ASP A 189 -15.33 -8.09 -1.43
C ASP A 189 -16.28 -7.51 -0.36
N GLY A 190 -16.00 -7.81 0.91
CA GLY A 190 -16.70 -7.34 2.10
C GLY A 190 -18.09 -7.95 2.31
N THR A 191 -18.39 -9.11 1.72
CA THR A 191 -19.72 -9.72 1.86
C THR A 191 -19.81 -10.80 2.94
N LEU A 192 -18.68 -11.23 3.51
CA LEU A 192 -18.63 -12.34 4.45
C LEU A 192 -17.62 -12.07 5.57
N ALA A 193 -18.05 -12.27 6.81
CA ALA A 193 -17.19 -12.28 8.00
C ALA A 193 -16.43 -13.62 8.10
N ALA A 194 -15.41 -13.67 8.96
CA ALA A 194 -14.62 -14.88 9.20
C ALA A 194 -15.45 -16.07 9.76
N ASP A 195 -16.54 -15.80 10.46
CA ASP A 195 -17.44 -16.84 10.99
C ASP A 195 -18.48 -17.32 9.95
N GLY A 196 -18.47 -16.76 8.74
CA GLY A 196 -19.39 -17.07 7.66
C GLY A 196 -20.70 -16.28 7.69
N SER A 197 -20.83 -15.31 8.60
CA SER A 197 -21.98 -14.39 8.58
C SER A 197 -21.88 -13.41 7.41
N GLU A 198 -23.04 -13.08 6.82
CA GLU A 198 -23.11 -12.11 5.72
C GLU A 198 -22.94 -10.68 6.26
N LEU A 199 -22.17 -9.88 5.54
CA LEU A 199 -21.94 -8.46 5.84
C LEU A 199 -22.54 -7.59 4.73
N GLU A 200 -23.11 -6.44 5.11
CA GLU A 200 -23.67 -5.48 4.16
C GLU A 200 -23.28 -4.03 4.51
N GLY A 201 -22.85 -3.26 3.51
CA GLY A 201 -22.96 -1.80 3.54
C GLY A 201 -21.89 -0.99 4.26
N PHE A 202 -20.70 -1.53 4.54
CA PHE A 202 -19.60 -0.78 5.17
C PHE A 202 -18.55 -0.24 4.18
N LEU A 203 -18.37 -0.91 3.04
CA LEU A 203 -17.43 -0.49 2.00
C LEU A 203 -17.95 0.70 1.18
N LYS A 204 -17.01 1.52 0.71
CA LYS A 204 -17.26 2.76 -0.03
C LYS A 204 -16.97 2.56 -1.51
N SER A 205 -17.63 3.36 -2.35
CA SER A 205 -17.20 3.51 -3.74
C SER A 205 -15.84 4.19 -3.78
N GLY A 206 -14.94 3.67 -4.59
CA GLY A 206 -13.61 4.22 -4.80
C GLY A 206 -12.87 3.45 -5.88
N ASN A 207 -11.65 3.90 -6.16
CA ASN A 207 -10.76 3.23 -7.09
C ASN A 207 -9.68 2.48 -6.30
N ASP A 208 -9.14 1.42 -6.91
CA ASP A 208 -7.99 0.66 -6.43
C ASP A 208 -8.14 0.08 -5.02
N ALA A 209 -8.79 -1.08 -4.93
CA ALA A 209 -8.96 -1.78 -3.66
C ALA A 209 -7.64 -2.25 -3.06
N ASN A 210 -6.63 -2.53 -3.89
CA ASN A 210 -5.39 -3.20 -3.50
C ASN A 210 -4.61 -2.49 -2.39
N VAL A 211 -4.75 -1.17 -2.31
CA VAL A 211 -4.10 -0.30 -1.33
C VAL A 211 -5.11 0.49 -0.48
N ASN A 212 -6.41 0.24 -0.65
CA ASN A 212 -7.48 0.95 0.05
C ASN A 212 -8.43 -0.02 0.74
N LYS A 213 -8.32 -0.06 2.08
CA LYS A 213 -9.09 -0.99 2.91
C LYS A 213 -10.60 -0.78 2.95
N HIS A 214 -11.10 0.32 2.40
CA HIS A 214 -12.53 0.64 2.39
C HIS A 214 -13.15 0.58 0.99
N VAL A 215 -12.43 0.09 -0.01
CA VAL A 215 -12.95 -0.09 -1.39
C VAL A 215 -13.21 -1.57 -1.64
N LYS A 216 -14.23 -1.90 -2.41
CA LYS A 216 -14.58 -3.31 -2.66
C LYS A 216 -13.48 -4.08 -3.39
N GLY A 217 -13.01 -5.16 -2.75
CA GLY A 217 -12.08 -6.14 -3.33
C GLY A 217 -12.76 -7.18 -4.22
N LYS A 218 -12.01 -8.21 -4.59
CA LYS A 218 -12.42 -9.18 -5.63
C LYS A 218 -12.97 -10.50 -5.08
N PHE A 219 -12.48 -10.95 -3.93
CA PHE A 219 -12.69 -12.32 -3.47
C PHE A 219 -13.63 -12.37 -2.27
N ARG A 220 -14.45 -13.42 -2.18
CA ARG A 220 -15.07 -13.77 -0.90
C ARG A 220 -14.07 -14.53 -0.05
N GLY A 221 -14.12 -14.33 1.27
CA GLY A 221 -13.14 -14.97 2.19
C GLY A 221 -13.17 -16.50 2.15
N ASP A 222 -14.32 -17.11 1.86
CA ASP A 222 -14.51 -18.57 1.77
C ASP A 222 -13.97 -19.20 0.48
N GLU A 223 -13.56 -18.40 -0.51
CA GLU A 223 -12.96 -18.86 -1.77
C GLU A 223 -11.45 -19.11 -1.65
N LEU A 224 -10.84 -18.59 -0.59
CA LEU A 224 -9.40 -18.58 -0.38
C LEU A 224 -8.98 -19.67 0.60
N ASN A 225 -7.82 -20.27 0.34
CA ASN A 225 -7.19 -21.19 1.28
C ASN A 225 -5.82 -20.64 1.70
N VAL A 226 -5.71 -20.28 2.97
CA VAL A 226 -4.55 -19.60 3.55
C VAL A 226 -4.02 -20.39 4.73
N THR A 227 -2.69 -20.49 4.86
CA THR A 227 -2.05 -21.21 5.97
C THR A 227 -0.73 -20.57 6.33
N VAL A 228 -0.50 -20.27 7.61
CA VAL A 228 0.81 -19.87 8.13
C VAL A 228 1.77 -21.06 8.07
N THR A 229 2.91 -20.88 7.41
CA THR A 229 3.92 -21.93 7.23
C THR A 229 5.13 -21.74 8.13
N GLY A 230 5.35 -20.54 8.66
CA GLY A 230 6.48 -20.26 9.54
C GLY A 230 6.37 -18.90 10.24
N ILE A 231 6.93 -18.82 11.45
CA ILE A 231 7.15 -17.57 12.17
C ILE A 231 8.61 -17.56 12.62
N ALA A 232 9.35 -16.52 12.26
CA ALA A 232 10.77 -16.40 12.59
C ALA A 232 11.06 -15.12 13.37
N ILE A 233 11.88 -15.25 14.41
CA ILE A 233 12.40 -14.15 15.23
C ILE A 233 13.91 -14.10 15.05
N ASP A 234 14.41 -12.95 14.57
CA ASP A 234 15.83 -12.73 14.29
C ASP A 234 16.45 -13.85 13.43
N GLY A 235 15.67 -14.38 12.48
CA GLY A 235 16.06 -15.46 11.57
C GLY A 235 15.91 -16.89 12.11
N ASN A 236 15.41 -17.08 13.33
CA ASN A 236 15.16 -18.40 13.91
C ASN A 236 13.67 -18.69 13.97
N TYR A 237 13.25 -19.83 13.42
CA TYR A 237 11.85 -20.26 13.50
C TYR A 237 11.46 -20.63 14.94
N ILE A 238 10.26 -20.22 15.33
CA ILE A 238 9.65 -20.54 16.62
C ILE A 238 8.49 -21.52 16.44
N GLU A 239 8.15 -22.24 17.50
CA GLU A 239 6.94 -23.06 17.53
C GLU A 239 5.69 -22.17 17.67
N PHE A 240 4.60 -22.60 17.05
CA PHE A 240 3.29 -21.98 17.17
C PHE A 240 2.19 -23.06 17.06
N ASP A 241 1.02 -22.75 17.61
CA ASP A 241 -0.17 -23.61 17.53
C ASP A 241 -1.05 -23.17 16.33
N PRO A 242 -1.01 -23.90 15.20
CA PRO A 242 -1.78 -23.52 14.02
C PRO A 242 -3.29 -23.57 14.24
N SER A 243 -3.78 -24.33 15.23
CA SER A 243 -5.22 -24.45 15.50
C SER A 243 -5.83 -23.20 16.14
N LYS A 244 -4.99 -22.29 16.65
CA LYS A 244 -5.39 -21.02 17.25
C LYS A 244 -5.34 -19.85 16.27
N ILE A 245 -4.77 -20.05 15.09
CA ILE A 245 -4.71 -18.99 14.07
C ILE A 245 -6.10 -18.83 13.45
N ARG A 246 -6.59 -17.59 13.43
CA ARG A 246 -7.86 -17.23 12.80
C ARG A 246 -7.61 -16.60 11.44
N TYR A 247 -8.52 -16.84 10.49
CA TYR A 247 -8.39 -16.40 9.11
C TYR A 247 -9.70 -15.81 8.60
N GLY A 248 -9.63 -14.89 7.63
CA GLY A 248 -10.79 -14.33 6.94
C GLY A 248 -11.00 -12.85 7.23
N ASN A 249 -12.23 -12.35 7.04
CA ASN A 249 -12.57 -11.00 7.46
C ASN A 249 -12.83 -10.95 8.96
N LEU A 250 -11.80 -10.64 9.73
CA LEU A 250 -11.88 -10.49 11.18
C LEU A 250 -12.14 -9.05 11.61
N ASP A 251 -12.08 -8.10 10.66
CA ASP A 251 -12.30 -6.68 10.86
C ASP A 251 -13.47 -6.26 9.97
N GLU A 252 -14.68 -6.47 10.47
CA GLU A 252 -15.95 -6.34 9.74
C GLU A 252 -16.28 -4.88 9.31
N GLU A 253 -15.27 -4.01 9.30
CA GLU A 253 -15.31 -2.61 8.86
C GLU A 253 -14.35 -2.33 7.68
N ASP A 254 -13.58 -3.34 7.24
CA ASP A 254 -12.65 -3.23 6.12
C ASP A 254 -12.61 -4.47 5.20
N ASN A 255 -11.85 -4.37 4.12
CA ASN A 255 -11.74 -5.39 3.09
C ASN A 255 -10.52 -6.32 3.26
N CYS A 256 -9.85 -6.27 4.40
CA CYS A 256 -8.61 -6.99 4.60
C CYS A 256 -8.91 -8.48 4.82
N TYR A 257 -8.14 -9.36 4.18
CA TYR A 257 -8.03 -10.73 4.66
C TYR A 257 -7.02 -10.76 5.80
N ARG A 258 -7.48 -11.04 7.02
CA ARG A 258 -6.63 -11.07 8.21
C ARG A 258 -6.23 -12.49 8.56
N ILE A 259 -4.94 -12.69 8.76
CA ILE A 259 -4.33 -13.87 9.38
C ILE A 259 -3.96 -13.47 10.80
N CYS A 260 -4.80 -13.84 11.78
CA CYS A 260 -4.62 -13.45 13.17
C CYS A 260 -3.87 -14.52 13.96
N ILE A 261 -2.62 -14.22 14.34
CA ILE A 261 -1.75 -15.11 15.12
C ILE A 261 -1.88 -14.80 16.62
N ALA A 262 -1.96 -13.52 16.97
CA ALA A 262 -2.22 -13.07 18.34
C ALA A 262 -2.97 -11.74 18.35
N ASP A 263 -4.07 -11.67 19.11
CA ASP A 263 -4.86 -10.47 19.33
C ASP A 263 -5.30 -10.39 20.79
N LEU A 264 -4.54 -9.62 21.58
CA LEU A 264 -4.82 -9.39 22.99
C LEU A 264 -5.66 -8.12 23.21
N LEU A 265 -6.07 -7.44 22.13
CA LEU A 265 -6.96 -6.27 22.23
C LEU A 265 -8.41 -6.71 22.37
N SER A 266 -8.83 -7.71 21.60
CA SER A 266 -10.17 -8.31 21.72
C SER A 266 -10.17 -9.66 22.44
N GLY A 267 -9.02 -10.31 22.56
CA GLY A 267 -8.87 -11.66 23.12
C GLY A 267 -7.96 -11.73 24.33
N SER A 268 -7.54 -12.95 24.68
CA SER A 268 -6.60 -13.21 25.76
C SER A 268 -5.29 -13.81 25.25
N ALA A 269 -4.25 -13.82 26.09
CA ALA A 269 -2.99 -14.48 25.76
C ALA A 269 -3.13 -16.00 25.56
N GLU A 270 -4.15 -16.63 26.15
CA GLU A 270 -4.40 -18.07 26.01
C GLU A 270 -4.91 -18.43 24.60
N ASP A 271 -5.52 -17.46 23.90
CA ASP A 271 -6.06 -17.62 22.55
C ASP A 271 -4.99 -17.39 21.46
N ALA A 272 -3.80 -16.88 21.85
CA ALA A 272 -2.71 -16.65 20.91
C ALA A 272 -2.08 -17.97 20.45
N ALA A 273 -1.67 -18.02 19.18
CA ALA A 273 -0.95 -19.14 18.59
C ALA A 273 0.53 -19.22 19.04
N ILE A 274 1.04 -18.19 19.71
CA ILE A 274 2.42 -18.09 20.18
C ILE A 274 2.48 -17.60 21.63
N ASP A 275 3.63 -17.79 22.29
CA ASP A 275 3.91 -17.16 23.59
C ASP A 275 4.22 -15.67 23.40
N THR A 276 3.18 -14.84 23.53
CA THR A 276 3.27 -13.40 23.33
C THR A 276 4.08 -12.70 24.41
N GLY A 277 4.25 -13.29 25.61
CA GLY A 277 4.99 -12.67 26.71
C GLY A 277 6.51 -12.80 26.55
N ASN A 278 6.96 -13.90 25.97
CA ASN A 278 8.38 -14.17 25.72
C ASN A 278 8.88 -13.73 24.33
N LEU A 279 7.99 -13.20 23.49
CA LEU A 279 8.39 -12.65 22.20
C LEU A 279 9.32 -11.45 22.38
N SER A 280 10.47 -11.47 21.71
CA SER A 280 11.39 -10.34 21.68
C SER A 280 12.26 -10.42 20.42
N PHE A 281 12.33 -9.34 19.64
CA PHE A 281 13.18 -9.28 18.44
C PHE A 281 14.03 -8.02 18.42
N LYS A 282 15.25 -8.15 17.90
CA LYS A 282 16.21 -7.05 17.76
C LYS A 282 16.39 -6.61 16.30
N ASN A 283 16.33 -7.55 15.38
CA ASN A 283 16.57 -7.37 13.96
C ASN A 283 15.30 -7.55 13.14
N SER A 284 14.53 -8.61 13.37
CA SER A 284 13.28 -8.81 12.65
C SER A 284 12.32 -9.81 13.30
N ILE A 285 11.04 -9.65 12.98
CA ILE A 285 10.02 -10.69 13.09
C ILE A 285 9.42 -10.90 11.69
N THR A 286 9.34 -12.16 11.25
CA THR A 286 8.86 -12.54 9.92
C THR A 286 7.75 -13.58 10.06
N VAL A 287 6.68 -13.41 9.28
CA VAL A 287 5.62 -14.41 9.12
C VAL A 287 5.63 -14.88 7.66
N GLU A 288 5.67 -16.20 7.48
CA GLU A 288 5.56 -16.86 6.20
C GLU A 288 4.19 -17.54 6.11
N PHE A 289 3.52 -17.40 4.97
CA PHE A 289 2.23 -18.01 4.73
C PHE A 289 2.05 -18.41 3.27
N SER A 290 1.19 -19.39 3.04
CA SER A 290 0.71 -19.77 1.71
C SER A 290 -0.71 -19.26 1.50
N ILE A 291 -1.03 -18.88 0.27
CA ILE A 291 -2.37 -18.51 -0.17
C ILE A 291 -2.66 -19.18 -1.52
N SER A 292 -3.89 -19.65 -1.69
CA SER A 292 -4.38 -20.21 -2.95
C SER A 292 -5.85 -19.87 -3.17
N GLY A 293 -6.28 -19.89 -4.44
CA GLY A 293 -7.61 -19.46 -4.88
C GLY A 293 -7.63 -18.10 -5.60
N ILE A 294 -6.49 -17.43 -5.71
CA ILE A 294 -6.30 -16.16 -6.43
C ILE A 294 -6.37 -16.41 -7.95
N ASP A 295 -5.65 -17.43 -8.43
CA ASP A 295 -5.48 -17.70 -9.88
C ASP A 295 -6.77 -18.18 -10.56
N LYS A 296 -7.71 -18.76 -9.79
CA LYS A 296 -8.97 -19.31 -10.32
C LYS A 296 -9.83 -18.27 -11.03
N ASN A 297 -9.66 -17.00 -10.71
CA ASN A 297 -10.46 -15.90 -11.23
C ASN A 297 -9.75 -15.08 -12.34
N GLU A 298 -8.65 -15.59 -12.92
CA GLU A 298 -8.04 -15.04 -14.16
C GLU A 298 -8.50 -15.77 -15.43
N HIS A 299 -9.13 -16.94 -15.31
CA HIS A 299 -9.62 -17.75 -16.43
C HIS A 299 -11.12 -17.54 -16.73
N THR A 300 -11.59 -16.31 -16.84
CA THR A 300 -12.73 -16.01 -17.72
C THR A 300 -12.19 -15.42 -19.02
N SER A 301 -11.58 -16.28 -19.83
CA SER A 301 -11.24 -15.91 -21.20
C SER A 301 -12.51 -15.85 -22.05
N TYR A 302 -12.52 -14.97 -23.06
CA TYR A 302 -13.63 -14.66 -23.96
C TYR A 302 -14.36 -15.85 -24.61
N ASP A 303 -13.79 -17.06 -24.54
CA ASP A 303 -14.30 -18.26 -25.19
C ASP A 303 -15.50 -18.90 -24.44
N ASP A 304 -15.71 -18.62 -23.16
CA ASP A 304 -16.83 -19.19 -22.38
C ASP A 304 -18.19 -18.48 -22.59
N ILE A 305 -18.22 -17.38 -23.35
CA ILE A 305 -19.43 -16.59 -23.63
C ILE A 305 -20.15 -17.08 -24.92
N PHE A 306 -19.50 -17.91 -25.72
CA PHE A 306 -20.04 -18.39 -27.01
C PHE A 306 -20.08 -19.93 -27.18
N GLY A 307 -20.07 -20.68 -26.07
CA GLY A 307 -20.30 -22.13 -26.05
C GLY A 307 -21.77 -22.52 -26.04
#